data_AF-A0A348G2W8-F1
#
_entry.id   AF-A0A348G2W8-F1
#
_cell.length_a   1.000
_cell.length_b   1.000
_cell.length_c   1.000
_cell.angle_alpha   90.00
_cell.angle_beta   90.00
_cell.angle_gamma   90.00
#
_symmetry.space_group_name_H-M   'P 1'
#
loop_
_entity.id
_entity.type
_entity.pdbx_description
1 polymer ?
#
loop_
_entity_poly.entity_id
_entity_poly.type
_entity_poly.pdbx_seq_one_letter_code
_entity_poly.pdbx_strand_id
1 'polypeptide(L)'
;MGGHGANAHSGGHMPSGHGAGRGPARAPAGGLPGAGAARRPGELETTRPHLKAPGKGGAKREHPHQRPAPEKILQAFNTWSFKREQPDNKQAILNVIGDLVHHDQPIQFLMYWGKGPRHSLAKPDTACLDHLKDLTRRVDEVYRHGATFRLIFTDTHAELNGHGRDVCERYFQAVAAAAAARGFDACRLSHLMAAVGMVECDGDIDEAVPEDTLEKLRVCAEKWYRGEGGATDGAEKYYRMNMREKRVVELAFPRAIFTTFNGSQFRSLFPDRLPVFYMYSLRRGVSIKPWFIPEAADGTDPHHADAHHADASHPQAGSTDAPWADAPPAGPAA
;
A
#
# COMPACT_ATOMS: atom_id res chain seq x y z
N MET A 1 -22.45 -57.31 -50.41
CA MET A 1 -22.71 -57.80 -49.04
C MET A 1 -22.44 -56.62 -48.13
N GLY A 2 -23.41 -55.77 -47.80
CA GLY A 2 -24.47 -55.99 -46.80
C GLY A 2 -23.86 -55.73 -45.40
N GLY A 3 -24.26 -54.77 -44.58
CA GLY A 3 -25.30 -53.76 -44.63
C GLY A 3 -25.18 -52.86 -43.38
N HIS A 4 -26.10 -51.89 -43.31
CA HIS A 4 -26.61 -51.05 -42.21
C HIS A 4 -26.05 -51.19 -40.77
N GLY A 5 -26.01 -50.13 -39.96
CA GLY A 5 -26.94 -49.01 -39.96
C GLY A 5 -26.58 -47.81 -39.07
N ALA A 6 -27.23 -46.70 -39.43
CA ALA A 6 -27.40 -45.49 -38.64
C ALA A 6 -28.44 -45.72 -37.54
N ASN A 7 -28.36 -44.91 -36.48
CA ASN A 7 -29.55 -44.57 -35.72
C ASN A 7 -29.51 -43.10 -35.27
N ALA A 8 -30.52 -42.38 -35.71
CA ALA A 8 -30.92 -41.05 -35.28
C ALA A 8 -32.30 -41.18 -34.64
N HIS A 9 -32.63 -40.38 -33.62
CA HIS A 9 -33.97 -39.91 -33.21
C HIS A 9 -33.81 -39.04 -31.94
N SER A 10 -34.04 -37.72 -32.00
CA SER A 10 -35.31 -36.99 -31.75
C SER A 10 -35.73 -37.00 -30.27
N GLY A 11 -36.14 -35.92 -29.58
CA GLY A 11 -36.52 -34.54 -29.90
C GLY A 11 -37.12 -33.89 -28.63
N GLY A 12 -37.47 -32.60 -28.69
CA GLY A 12 -38.19 -31.85 -27.64
C GLY A 12 -37.54 -30.49 -27.37
N HIS A 13 -37.83 -29.41 -28.12
CA HIS A 13 -39.02 -28.55 -28.13
C HIS A 13 -39.30 -27.78 -26.82
N MET A 14 -39.32 -26.44 -26.98
CA MET A 14 -39.44 -25.32 -26.02
C MET A 14 -40.84 -25.21 -25.36
N PRO A 15 -41.04 -24.33 -24.35
CA PRO A 15 -41.37 -22.90 -24.61
C PRO A 15 -40.59 -21.94 -23.67
N SER A 16 -40.14 -20.74 -24.07
CA SER A 16 -40.86 -19.55 -24.56
C SER A 16 -41.90 -19.00 -23.58
N GLY A 17 -41.45 -18.26 -22.57
CA GLY A 17 -42.29 -17.46 -21.67
C GLY A 17 -41.97 -15.97 -21.80
N HIS A 18 -42.84 -15.24 -22.49
CA HIS A 18 -42.94 -13.78 -22.46
C HIS A 18 -43.51 -13.29 -21.11
N GLY A 19 -43.07 -12.12 -20.65
CA GLY A 19 -43.70 -11.42 -19.54
C GLY A 19 -43.06 -10.08 -19.19
N ALA A 20 -43.63 -9.01 -19.76
CA ALA A 20 -43.70 -7.60 -19.32
C ALA A 20 -42.84 -7.18 -18.10
N GLY A 21 -42.01 -6.14 -18.17
CA GLY A 21 -42.40 -4.77 -18.52
C GLY A 21 -42.63 -3.91 -17.27
N ARG A 22 -41.57 -3.36 -16.67
CA ARG A 22 -41.54 -2.21 -15.74
C ARG A 22 -40.12 -1.61 -15.86
N GLY A 23 -39.88 -0.46 -16.51
CA GLY A 23 -40.28 0.88 -16.09
C GLY A 23 -39.25 1.45 -15.10
N PRO A 24 -38.40 2.43 -15.45
CA PRO A 24 -37.33 2.91 -14.58
C PRO A 24 -37.88 3.77 -13.43
N ALA A 25 -37.52 3.42 -12.20
CA ALA A 25 -37.84 4.23 -11.02
C ALA A 25 -36.94 5.47 -10.97
N ARG A 26 -37.57 6.64 -11.12
CA ARG A 26 -37.01 7.96 -10.88
C ARG A 26 -36.56 8.11 -9.42
N ALA A 27 -35.46 8.84 -9.25
CA ALA A 27 -35.00 9.39 -7.99
C ALA A 27 -36.04 10.33 -7.34
N PRO A 28 -36.15 10.35 -6.00
CA PRO A 28 -36.68 11.50 -5.30
C PRO A 28 -35.59 12.53 -5.05
N ALA A 29 -35.74 13.67 -5.71
CA ALA A 29 -35.23 14.94 -5.22
C ALA A 29 -36.05 15.36 -3.98
N GLY A 30 -35.35 15.71 -2.92
CA GLY A 30 -35.89 16.35 -1.71
C GLY A 30 -34.71 16.49 -0.75
N GLY A 31 -34.37 17.64 -0.19
CA GLY A 31 -35.01 18.94 -0.11
C GLY A 31 -34.31 19.60 1.06
N LEU A 32 -33.67 20.75 0.84
CA LEU A 32 -33.15 21.59 1.91
C LEU A 32 -34.33 22.21 2.67
N PRO A 33 -34.29 22.19 4.00
CA PRO A 33 -34.51 23.42 4.77
C PRO A 33 -33.44 23.53 5.87
N GLY A 34 -33.00 24.69 6.34
CA GLY A 34 -33.38 26.05 6.08
C GLY A 34 -32.38 26.93 6.84
N ALA A 35 -32.20 28.14 6.34
CA ALA A 35 -31.53 29.20 7.05
C ALA A 35 -32.30 29.54 8.34
N GLY A 36 -31.59 29.58 9.46
CA GLY A 36 -32.09 30.07 10.74
C GLY A 36 -31.05 31.03 11.33
N ALA A 37 -31.25 32.31 11.08
CA ALA A 37 -30.50 33.40 11.69
C ALA A 37 -30.87 33.56 13.17
N ALA A 38 -29.89 33.80 14.04
CA ALA A 38 -30.08 34.55 15.27
C ALA A 38 -28.78 35.26 15.67
N ARG A 39 -28.76 36.57 15.44
CA ARG A 39 -27.87 37.52 16.11
C ARG A 39 -28.11 37.45 17.62
N ARG A 40 -27.08 37.69 18.43
CA ARG A 40 -27.15 38.73 19.48
C ARG A 40 -25.76 39.34 19.75
N PRO A 41 -25.70 40.68 19.91
CA PRO A 41 -24.50 41.44 20.23
C PRO A 41 -24.29 41.48 21.74
N GLY A 42 -23.03 41.43 22.16
CA GLY A 42 -22.60 41.70 23.53
C GLY A 42 -21.30 42.48 23.48
N GLU A 43 -21.43 43.81 23.50
CA GLU A 43 -20.38 44.73 23.97
C GLU A 43 -19.92 44.30 25.36
N LEU A 44 -18.60 44.32 25.61
CA LEU A 44 -18.03 44.80 26.87
C LEU A 44 -16.53 45.07 26.71
N GLU A 45 -16.22 46.35 26.94
CA GLU A 45 -15.01 46.90 27.55
C GLU A 45 -13.63 46.67 26.90
N THR A 46 -13.30 47.70 26.12
CA THR A 46 -11.95 48.22 25.89
C THR A 46 -11.17 48.45 27.20
N THR A 47 -10.14 47.64 27.44
CA THR A 47 -8.94 48.07 28.17
C THR A 47 -7.75 47.98 27.21
N ARG A 48 -7.22 49.14 26.84
CA ARG A 48 -6.04 49.29 25.98
C ARG A 48 -4.77 49.13 26.83
N PRO A 49 -3.95 48.10 26.64
CA PRO A 49 -2.60 48.11 27.17
C PRO A 49 -1.70 48.97 26.27
N HIS A 50 -0.84 49.78 26.90
CA HIS A 50 0.20 50.58 26.27
C HIS A 50 1.06 49.75 25.31
N LEU A 51 0.88 49.95 24.01
CA LEU A 51 1.77 49.43 22.98
C LEU A 51 3.10 50.20 23.04
N LYS A 52 4.16 49.49 23.46
CA LYS A 52 5.56 49.90 23.31
C LYS A 52 5.85 50.20 21.83
N ALA A 53 6.59 51.27 21.60
CA ALA A 53 7.02 51.70 20.28
C ALA A 53 7.70 50.56 19.49
N PRO A 54 7.40 50.42 18.18
CA PRO A 54 8.00 49.39 17.35
C PRO A 54 9.50 49.66 17.23
N GLY A 55 10.30 48.78 17.82
CA GLY A 55 11.74 48.75 17.58
C GLY A 55 11.96 48.59 16.08
N LYS A 56 12.88 49.40 15.53
CA LYS A 56 13.39 49.30 14.15
C LYS A 56 14.15 47.98 13.97
N GLY A 57 13.43 46.87 14.01
CA GLY A 57 13.92 45.56 13.60
C GLY A 57 13.92 45.54 12.09
N GLY A 58 15.10 45.67 11.48
CA GLY A 58 15.26 45.51 10.04
C GLY A 58 14.62 44.20 9.61
N ALA A 59 13.56 44.29 8.81
CA ALA A 59 12.91 43.13 8.21
C ALA A 59 14.00 42.32 7.49
N LYS A 60 14.40 41.18 8.07
CA LYS A 60 15.20 40.18 7.38
C LYS A 60 14.41 39.84 6.14
N ARG A 61 14.87 40.33 4.99
CA ARG A 61 14.33 39.94 3.68
C ARG A 61 14.36 38.42 3.67
N GLU A 62 13.19 37.81 3.71
CA GLU A 62 13.04 36.38 3.50
C GLU A 62 13.66 36.10 2.14
N HIS A 63 14.82 35.47 2.15
CA HIS A 63 15.45 35.04 0.92
C HIS A 63 14.45 34.13 0.19
N PRO A 64 14.27 34.30 -1.12
CA PRO A 64 13.37 33.45 -1.90
C PRO A 64 13.71 32.00 -1.57
N HIS A 65 12.75 31.28 -0.99
CA HIS A 65 12.94 29.95 -0.43
C HIS A 65 13.59 29.04 -1.47
N GLN A 66 14.88 28.78 -1.30
CA GLN A 66 15.61 27.90 -2.20
C GLN A 66 14.94 26.52 -2.12
N ARG A 67 14.52 25.99 -3.28
CA ARG A 67 13.98 24.63 -3.38
C ARG A 67 15.04 23.66 -2.84
N PRO A 68 14.68 22.74 -1.94
CA PRO A 68 15.64 21.78 -1.41
C PRO A 68 16.18 20.90 -2.54
N ALA A 69 17.46 20.57 -2.48
CA ALA A 69 18.05 19.59 -3.39
C ALA A 69 17.38 18.21 -3.19
N PRO A 70 17.08 17.44 -4.25
CA PRO A 70 16.46 16.12 -4.15
C PRO A 70 17.19 15.15 -3.20
N GLU A 71 18.51 15.26 -3.11
CA GLU A 71 19.36 14.46 -2.23
C GLU A 71 19.04 14.70 -0.76
N LYS A 72 18.73 15.95 -0.39
CA LYS A 72 18.35 16.31 0.99
C LYS A 72 17.04 15.63 1.38
N ILE A 73 16.07 15.58 0.46
CA ILE A 73 14.78 14.90 0.67
C ILE A 73 15.01 13.40 0.78
N LEU A 74 15.79 12.81 -0.13
CA LEU A 74 16.12 11.38 -0.07
C LEU A 74 16.78 11.01 1.24
N GLN A 75 17.75 11.81 1.72
CA GLN A 75 18.44 11.58 2.99
C GLN A 75 17.49 11.55 4.20
N ALA A 76 16.37 12.28 4.16
CA ALA A 76 15.42 12.35 5.27
C ALA A 76 14.75 11.00 5.57
N PHE A 77 14.42 10.22 4.53
CA PHE A 77 13.76 8.92 4.68
C PHE A 77 14.67 7.71 4.39
N ASN A 78 15.75 7.87 3.64
CA ASN A 78 16.69 6.79 3.28
C ASN A 78 17.67 6.45 4.43
N THR A 79 17.13 6.26 5.63
CA THR A 79 17.88 5.95 6.86
C THR A 79 17.57 4.52 7.32
N TRP A 80 18.49 3.89 8.06
CA TRP A 80 18.28 2.54 8.61
C TRP A 80 17.16 2.45 9.66
N SER A 81 16.58 3.59 10.08
CA SER A 81 15.36 3.59 10.89
C SER A 81 14.15 3.09 10.09
N PHE A 82 14.15 3.30 8.77
CA PHE A 82 13.06 2.90 7.87
C PHE A 82 13.52 1.86 6.87
N LYS A 83 14.66 2.09 6.21
CA LYS A 83 15.18 1.25 5.15
C LYS A 83 15.68 -0.10 5.67
N ARG A 84 15.26 -1.16 4.99
CA ARG A 84 15.74 -2.53 5.18
C ARG A 84 16.90 -2.90 4.25
N GLU A 85 16.84 -2.47 3.00
CA GLU A 85 17.83 -2.77 1.95
C GLU A 85 18.07 -1.52 1.10
N GLN A 86 19.26 -1.38 0.48
CA GLN A 86 19.49 -0.26 -0.43
C GLN A 86 18.46 -0.26 -1.57
N PRO A 87 17.95 0.91 -2.01
CA PRO A 87 17.08 0.96 -3.17
C PRO A 87 17.79 0.42 -4.41
N ASP A 88 17.10 -0.37 -5.23
CA ASP A 88 17.64 -0.94 -6.46
C ASP A 88 18.23 0.12 -7.39
N ASN A 89 17.53 1.26 -7.50
CA ASN A 89 17.94 2.38 -8.34
C ASN A 89 17.74 3.70 -7.60
N LYS A 90 18.76 4.09 -6.83
CA LYS A 90 18.77 5.36 -6.10
C LYS A 90 18.57 6.58 -7.03
N GLN A 91 19.11 6.54 -8.25
CA GLN A 91 18.99 7.64 -9.19
C GLN A 91 17.54 7.80 -9.68
N ALA A 92 16.83 6.69 -9.90
CA ALA A 92 15.41 6.74 -10.26
C ALA A 92 14.56 7.40 -9.15
N ILE A 93 14.86 7.12 -7.87
CA ILE A 93 14.21 7.83 -6.74
C ILE A 93 14.51 9.33 -6.80
N LEU A 94 15.78 9.72 -6.99
CA LEU A 94 16.17 11.13 -7.08
C LEU A 94 15.48 11.84 -8.25
N ASN A 95 15.32 11.17 -9.38
CA ASN A 95 14.62 11.71 -10.54
C ASN A 95 13.13 11.99 -10.22
N VAL A 96 12.43 11.03 -9.58
CA VAL A 96 11.03 11.23 -9.15
C VAL A 96 10.93 12.37 -8.14
N ILE A 97 11.83 12.45 -7.16
CA ILE A 97 11.84 13.53 -6.17
C ILE A 97 12.08 14.88 -6.87
N GLY A 98 13.09 14.97 -7.73
CA GLY A 98 13.43 16.22 -8.42
C GLY A 98 12.30 16.75 -9.29
N ASP A 99 11.61 15.85 -9.98
CA ASP A 99 10.43 16.16 -10.77
C ASP A 99 9.25 16.64 -9.89
N LEU A 100 8.94 15.97 -8.78
CA LEU A 100 7.90 16.42 -7.85
C LEU A 100 8.22 17.77 -7.19
N VAL A 101 9.49 18.00 -6.82
CA VAL A 101 9.98 19.29 -6.29
C VAL A 101 9.89 20.39 -7.35
N HIS A 102 10.20 20.08 -8.61
CA HIS A 102 10.07 21.04 -9.70
C HIS A 102 8.63 21.54 -9.85
N HIS A 103 7.67 20.65 -9.62
CA HIS A 103 6.23 20.89 -9.70
C HIS A 103 5.57 21.29 -8.38
N ASP A 104 6.34 21.52 -7.31
CA ASP A 104 5.80 21.89 -5.98
C ASP A 104 4.73 20.88 -5.48
N GLN A 105 4.95 19.58 -5.73
CA GLN A 105 4.07 18.49 -5.35
C GLN A 105 4.64 17.66 -4.18
N PRO A 106 3.79 17.08 -3.31
CA PRO A 106 4.24 16.18 -2.25
C PRO A 106 4.95 14.95 -2.83
N ILE A 107 5.93 14.42 -2.09
CA ILE A 107 6.53 13.13 -2.43
C ILE A 107 5.50 12.03 -2.20
N GLN A 108 5.15 11.29 -3.26
CA GLN A 108 4.14 10.23 -3.18
C GLN A 108 4.78 8.86 -3.00
N PHE A 109 4.45 8.20 -1.89
CA PHE A 109 4.77 6.79 -1.66
C PHE A 109 3.54 5.92 -1.92
N LEU A 110 3.73 4.77 -2.57
CA LEU A 110 2.69 3.75 -2.73
C LEU A 110 3.03 2.52 -1.92
N MET A 111 2.04 1.86 -1.34
CA MET A 111 2.25 0.61 -0.64
C MET A 111 1.08 -0.34 -0.84
N TYR A 112 1.37 -1.58 -1.20
CA TYR A 112 0.39 -2.65 -1.13
C TYR A 112 0.07 -2.99 0.32
N TRP A 113 -1.21 -2.94 0.66
CA TRP A 113 -1.70 -3.31 1.97
C TRP A 113 -2.63 -4.52 1.85
N GLY A 114 -2.16 -5.65 2.35
CA GLY A 114 -2.87 -6.92 2.25
C GLY A 114 -3.81 -7.17 3.41
N LYS A 115 -4.40 -8.37 3.39
CA LYS A 115 -5.21 -8.91 4.48
C LYS A 115 -4.60 -10.23 4.94
N GLY A 116 -4.50 -10.42 6.24
CA GLY A 116 -4.06 -11.68 6.87
C GLY A 116 -5.18 -12.33 7.68
N PRO A 117 -4.91 -13.14 8.70
CA PRO A 117 -5.95 -13.90 9.40
C PRO A 117 -6.94 -13.02 10.17
N ARG A 118 -6.57 -11.77 10.50
CA ARG A 118 -7.42 -10.89 11.31
C ARG A 118 -8.64 -10.37 10.55
N HIS A 119 -9.68 -10.05 11.32
CA HIS A 119 -10.96 -9.51 10.83
C HIS A 119 -11.15 -8.01 11.15
N SER A 120 -10.31 -7.47 12.03
CA SER A 120 -10.37 -6.10 12.52
C SER A 120 -8.98 -5.46 12.50
N LEU A 121 -8.96 -4.14 12.51
CA LEU A 121 -7.75 -3.36 12.77
C LEU A 121 -7.21 -3.71 14.15
N ALA A 122 -5.91 -3.95 14.26
CA ALA A 122 -5.24 -4.27 15.51
C ALA A 122 -4.02 -3.39 15.75
N LYS A 123 -3.40 -3.52 16.94
CA LYS A 123 -2.21 -2.74 17.33
C LYS A 123 -1.05 -2.79 16.34
N PRO A 124 -0.72 -3.94 15.70
CA PRO A 124 0.34 -3.97 14.68
C PRO A 124 0.02 -3.12 13.44
N ASP A 125 -1.26 -3.02 13.06
CA ASP A 125 -1.68 -2.19 11.93
C ASP A 125 -1.49 -0.70 12.25
N THR A 126 -1.95 -0.26 13.43
CA THR A 126 -1.82 1.14 13.85
C THR A 126 -0.36 1.54 14.06
N ALA A 127 0.44 0.68 14.69
CA ALA A 127 1.87 0.91 14.88
C ALA A 127 2.62 1.03 13.54
N CYS A 128 2.23 0.24 12.53
CA CYS A 128 2.79 0.38 11.19
C CYS A 128 2.41 1.72 10.56
N LEU A 129 1.14 2.13 10.64
CA LEU A 129 0.70 3.43 10.13
C LEU A 129 1.40 4.60 10.84
N ASP A 130 1.68 4.49 12.14
CA ASP A 130 2.49 5.47 12.88
C ASP A 130 3.93 5.50 12.38
N HIS A 131 4.54 4.34 12.09
CA HIS A 131 5.87 4.26 11.51
C HIS A 131 5.94 4.91 10.12
N LEU A 132 4.92 4.73 9.28
CA LEU A 132 4.79 5.44 8.00
C LEU A 132 4.66 6.96 8.21
N LYS A 133 3.94 7.39 9.26
CA LYS A 133 3.76 8.81 9.58
C LYS A 133 5.06 9.46 10.04
N ASP A 134 5.86 8.74 10.80
CA ASP A 134 7.21 9.18 11.19
C ASP A 134 8.12 9.38 9.97
N LEU A 135 8.01 8.51 8.96
CA LEU A 135 8.74 8.67 7.70
C LEU A 135 8.32 9.98 7.00
N THR A 136 7.02 10.20 6.79
CA THR A 136 6.56 11.43 6.10
C THR A 136 6.93 12.68 6.88
N ARG A 137 6.84 12.66 8.22
CA ARG A 137 7.22 13.78 9.07
C ARG A 137 8.67 14.23 8.82
N ARG A 138 9.61 13.29 8.65
CA ARG A 138 11.02 13.65 8.32
C ARG A 138 11.15 14.32 6.97
N VAL A 139 10.31 13.97 6.01
CA VAL A 139 10.26 14.66 4.71
C VAL A 139 9.67 16.07 4.87
N ASP A 140 8.60 16.21 5.64
CA ASP A 140 7.95 17.49 5.93
C ASP A 140 8.92 18.50 6.57
N GLU A 141 9.85 18.02 7.41
CA GLU A 141 10.91 18.83 8.03
C GLU A 141 11.89 19.45 7.03
N VAL A 142 12.07 18.87 5.84
CA VAL A 142 13.03 19.34 4.83
C VAL A 142 12.39 19.84 3.53
N TYR A 143 11.10 19.58 3.33
CA TYR A 143 10.36 19.93 2.12
C TYR A 143 8.95 20.38 2.46
N ARG A 144 8.60 21.62 2.13
CA ARG A 144 7.33 22.27 2.53
C ARG A 144 6.06 21.59 2.03
N HIS A 145 6.13 20.89 0.88
CA HIS A 145 4.99 20.13 0.36
C HIS A 145 4.93 18.72 0.95
N GLY A 146 5.96 18.33 1.71
CA GLY A 146 5.97 17.12 2.50
C GLY A 146 5.97 15.83 1.69
N ALA A 147 5.51 14.78 2.34
CA ALA A 147 5.25 13.50 1.72
C ALA A 147 3.88 12.93 2.13
N THR A 148 3.35 12.04 1.30
CA THR A 148 2.13 11.28 1.62
C THR A 148 2.26 9.83 1.19
N PHE A 149 1.51 8.97 1.87
CA PHE A 149 1.30 7.59 1.45
C PHE A 149 -0.06 7.43 0.80
N ARG A 150 -0.10 6.60 -0.24
CA ARG A 150 -1.32 5.99 -0.75
C ARG A 150 -1.25 4.48 -0.53
N LEU A 151 -2.18 3.97 0.27
CA LEU A 151 -2.35 2.54 0.50
C LEU A 151 -3.21 1.94 -0.62
N ILE A 152 -2.73 0.87 -1.23
CA ILE A 152 -3.46 0.12 -2.25
C ILE A 152 -3.87 -1.19 -1.60
N PHE A 153 -5.15 -1.31 -1.25
CA PHE A 153 -5.68 -2.52 -0.64
C PHE A 153 -5.74 -3.63 -1.70
N THR A 154 -5.00 -4.71 -1.47
CA THR A 154 -4.93 -5.85 -2.39
C THR A 154 -6.11 -6.80 -2.16
N ASP A 155 -7.32 -6.28 -2.36
CA ASP A 155 -8.57 -7.01 -2.17
C ASP A 155 -8.72 -8.19 -3.14
N THR A 156 -8.18 -8.06 -4.35
CA THR A 156 -8.01 -9.15 -5.33
C THR A 156 -7.16 -10.30 -4.78
N HIS A 157 -6.04 -9.99 -4.10
CA HIS A 157 -5.19 -11.00 -3.44
C HIS A 157 -5.92 -11.66 -2.28
N ALA A 158 -6.68 -10.88 -1.51
CA ALA A 158 -7.42 -11.41 -0.38
C ALA A 158 -8.52 -12.38 -0.86
N GLU A 159 -9.25 -12.04 -1.92
CA GLU A 159 -10.26 -12.90 -2.54
C GLU A 159 -9.63 -14.18 -3.11
N LEU A 160 -8.51 -14.07 -3.83
CA LEU A 160 -7.76 -15.24 -4.32
C LEU A 160 -7.36 -16.18 -3.16
N ASN A 161 -6.95 -15.62 -2.02
CA ASN A 161 -6.57 -16.40 -0.84
C ASN A 161 -7.78 -16.99 -0.07
N GLY A 162 -9.00 -16.87 -0.60
CA GLY A 162 -10.22 -17.46 -0.01
C GLY A 162 -10.85 -16.62 1.10
N HIS A 163 -10.50 -15.33 1.20
CA HIS A 163 -11.13 -14.46 2.18
C HIS A 163 -12.47 -13.91 1.70
N GLY A 164 -13.51 -14.05 2.53
CA GLY A 164 -14.84 -13.51 2.24
C GLY A 164 -14.83 -11.99 2.06
N ARG A 165 -15.54 -11.52 1.03
CA ARG A 165 -15.61 -10.11 0.62
C ARG A 165 -16.02 -9.17 1.75
N ASP A 166 -17.07 -9.50 2.50
CA ASP A 166 -17.56 -8.67 3.60
C ASP A 166 -16.53 -8.48 4.72
N VAL A 167 -15.73 -9.52 4.99
CA VAL A 167 -14.66 -9.47 6.00
C VAL A 167 -13.52 -8.58 5.51
N CYS A 168 -13.12 -8.73 4.24
CA CYS A 168 -12.12 -7.86 3.62
C CYS A 168 -12.58 -6.40 3.64
N GLU A 169 -13.83 -6.14 3.26
CA GLU A 169 -14.38 -4.80 3.20
C GLU A 169 -14.31 -4.11 4.57
N ARG A 170 -14.83 -4.75 5.63
CA ARG A 170 -14.76 -4.21 7.00
C ARG A 170 -13.33 -3.96 7.47
N TYR A 171 -12.42 -4.91 7.28
CA TYR A 171 -11.03 -4.75 7.70
C TYR A 171 -10.37 -3.55 7.01
N PHE A 172 -10.47 -3.49 5.69
CA PHE A 172 -9.83 -2.44 4.92
C PHE A 172 -10.49 -1.07 5.09
N GLN A 173 -11.80 -0.98 5.35
CA GLN A 173 -12.45 0.27 5.75
C GLN A 173 -11.88 0.80 7.07
N ALA A 174 -11.66 -0.08 8.05
CA ALA A 174 -11.04 0.30 9.32
C ALA A 174 -9.59 0.79 9.13
N VAL A 175 -8.81 0.10 8.29
CA VAL A 175 -7.45 0.55 7.92
C VAL A 175 -7.49 1.89 7.18
N ALA A 176 -8.42 2.08 6.24
CA ALA A 176 -8.57 3.33 5.50
C ALA A 176 -8.87 4.52 6.42
N ALA A 177 -9.79 4.34 7.38
CA ALA A 177 -10.11 5.37 8.37
C ALA A 177 -8.88 5.71 9.24
N ALA A 178 -8.14 4.70 9.70
CA ALA A 178 -6.92 4.90 10.47
C ALA A 178 -5.80 5.58 9.66
N ALA A 179 -5.69 5.27 8.37
CA ALA A 179 -4.74 5.89 7.44
C ALA A 179 -5.10 7.36 7.17
N ALA A 180 -6.38 7.65 6.92
CA ALA A 180 -6.91 9.00 6.69
C ALA A 180 -6.64 9.92 7.89
N ALA A 181 -6.78 9.40 9.12
CA ALA A 181 -6.44 10.14 10.35
C ALA A 181 -4.96 10.59 10.42
N ARG A 182 -4.07 10.00 9.60
CA ARG A 182 -2.65 10.35 9.50
C ARG A 182 -2.31 11.19 8.26
N GLY A 183 -3.34 11.53 7.45
CA GLY A 183 -3.19 12.27 6.20
C GLY A 183 -2.78 11.39 5.01
N PHE A 184 -3.08 10.08 5.07
CA PHE A 184 -2.84 9.16 3.96
C PHE A 184 -4.11 8.94 3.15
N ASP A 185 -3.91 8.63 1.87
CA ASP A 185 -4.97 8.18 0.98
C ASP A 185 -5.03 6.65 0.94
N ALA A 186 -6.18 6.11 0.52
CA ALA A 186 -6.30 4.69 0.23
C ALA A 186 -7.20 4.43 -0.98
N CYS A 187 -6.96 3.32 -1.67
CA CYS A 187 -7.80 2.84 -2.77
C CYS A 187 -7.81 1.30 -2.84
N ARG A 188 -8.78 0.74 -3.57
CA ARG A 188 -8.89 -0.70 -3.86
C ARG A 188 -8.11 -1.04 -5.12
N LEU A 189 -7.38 -2.15 -5.11
CA LEU A 189 -6.70 -2.64 -6.30
C LEU A 189 -7.72 -3.08 -7.37
N SER A 190 -8.82 -3.72 -6.97
CA SER A 190 -9.92 -4.06 -7.88
C SER A 190 -10.51 -2.83 -8.59
N HIS A 191 -10.67 -1.70 -7.89
CA HIS A 191 -11.17 -0.47 -8.48
C HIS A 191 -10.16 0.15 -9.46
N LEU A 192 -8.87 0.11 -9.14
CA LEU A 192 -7.82 0.55 -10.07
C LEU A 192 -7.83 -0.32 -11.33
N MET A 193 -7.94 -1.64 -11.17
CA MET A 193 -8.05 -2.57 -12.30
C MET A 193 -9.28 -2.29 -13.16
N ALA A 194 -10.44 -2.02 -12.55
CA ALA A 194 -11.65 -1.68 -13.29
C ALA A 194 -11.51 -0.34 -14.05
N ALA A 195 -10.88 0.67 -13.43
CA ALA A 195 -10.67 1.97 -14.03
C ALA A 195 -9.70 1.93 -15.22
N VAL A 196 -8.61 1.16 -15.10
CA VAL A 196 -7.59 1.03 -16.16
C VAL A 196 -7.98 -0.03 -17.20
N GLY A 197 -8.71 -1.08 -16.82
CA GLY A 197 -9.19 -2.14 -17.71
C GLY A 197 -10.13 -1.65 -18.81
N MET A 198 -10.68 -0.44 -18.67
CA MET A 198 -11.40 0.26 -19.75
C MET A 198 -10.47 0.77 -20.88
N VAL A 199 -9.14 0.65 -20.73
CA VAL A 199 -8.10 1.24 -21.60
C VAL A 199 -7.20 0.16 -22.26
N GLU A 200 -7.64 -1.11 -22.31
CA GLU A 200 -6.95 -2.25 -22.94
C GLU A 200 -5.61 -2.66 -22.28
N CYS A 201 -5.71 -3.58 -21.31
CA CYS A 201 -4.58 -4.41 -20.86
C CYS A 201 -4.69 -5.84 -21.46
N ASP A 202 -5.15 -5.94 -22.71
CA ASP A 202 -5.47 -7.22 -23.40
C ASP A 202 -4.24 -7.98 -23.95
N GLY A 203 -3.04 -7.61 -23.52
CA GLY A 203 -1.89 -8.47 -23.73
C GLY A 203 -1.98 -9.68 -22.80
N ASP A 204 -2.24 -10.86 -23.37
CA ASP A 204 -2.11 -12.12 -22.62
C ASP A 204 -0.74 -12.13 -21.93
N ILE A 205 -0.77 -12.17 -20.60
CA ILE A 205 0.44 -12.36 -19.82
C ILE A 205 0.70 -13.86 -19.83
N ASP A 206 1.18 -14.35 -20.97
CA ASP A 206 1.70 -15.70 -21.15
C ASP A 206 3.19 -15.77 -20.77
N GLU A 207 3.57 -14.97 -19.77
CA GLU A 207 4.92 -15.01 -19.21
C GLU A 207 5.01 -16.21 -18.28
N ALA A 208 5.92 -17.12 -18.58
CA ALA A 208 6.23 -18.24 -17.71
C ALA A 208 6.67 -17.72 -16.34
N VAL A 209 6.11 -18.30 -15.27
CA VAL A 209 6.51 -17.92 -13.91
C VAL A 209 7.97 -18.35 -13.71
N PRO A 210 8.89 -17.44 -13.35
CA PRO A 210 10.25 -17.83 -13.03
C PRO A 210 10.26 -18.84 -11.90
N GLU A 211 10.96 -19.96 -12.08
CA GLU A 211 10.94 -21.10 -11.14
C GLU A 211 11.30 -20.67 -9.70
N ASP A 212 12.30 -19.79 -9.56
CA ASP A 212 12.74 -19.28 -8.27
C ASP A 212 11.65 -18.44 -7.56
N THR A 213 10.85 -17.72 -8.34
CA THR A 213 9.72 -16.92 -7.86
C THR A 213 8.55 -17.83 -7.51
N LEU A 214 8.28 -18.84 -8.35
CA LEU A 214 7.22 -19.82 -8.12
C LEU A 214 7.45 -20.59 -6.81
N GLU A 215 8.69 -21.05 -6.56
CA GLU A 215 9.03 -21.77 -5.33
C GLU A 215 8.76 -20.92 -4.08
N LYS A 216 9.20 -19.65 -4.08
CA LYS A 216 8.95 -18.72 -2.98
C LYS A 216 7.46 -18.47 -2.77
N LEU A 217 6.69 -18.34 -3.86
CA LEU A 217 5.25 -18.14 -3.81
C LEU A 217 4.51 -19.39 -3.32
N ARG A 218 4.95 -20.60 -3.71
CA ARG A 218 4.37 -21.86 -3.26
C ARG A 218 4.47 -22.01 -1.75
N VAL A 219 5.64 -21.74 -1.17
CA VAL A 219 5.84 -21.70 0.29
C VAL A 219 4.89 -20.72 0.98
N CYS A 220 4.62 -19.57 0.37
CA CYS A 220 3.66 -18.61 0.91
C CYS A 220 2.22 -19.13 0.79
N ALA A 221 1.88 -19.76 -0.34
CA ALA A 221 0.56 -20.30 -0.62
C ALA A 221 0.21 -21.47 0.32
N GLU A 222 1.16 -22.36 0.64
CA GLU A 222 0.97 -23.42 1.64
C GLU A 222 0.43 -22.88 2.97
N LYS A 223 0.92 -21.70 3.38
CA LYS A 223 0.53 -21.06 4.63
C LYS A 223 -0.81 -20.33 4.51
N TRP A 224 -1.03 -19.61 3.43
CA TRP A 224 -2.09 -18.58 3.37
C TRP A 224 -3.18 -18.81 2.33
N TYR A 225 -2.96 -19.65 1.32
CA TYR A 225 -3.94 -19.93 0.28
C TYR A 225 -5.06 -20.82 0.83
N ARG A 226 -6.30 -20.39 0.66
CA ARG A 226 -7.52 -21.15 1.01
C ARG A 226 -8.51 -21.21 -0.15
N GLY A 227 -8.05 -20.88 -1.36
CA GLY A 227 -8.86 -20.97 -2.58
C GLY A 227 -8.92 -22.39 -3.15
N GLU A 228 -9.50 -22.53 -4.35
CA GLU A 228 -9.60 -23.80 -5.06
C GLU A 228 -8.26 -24.22 -5.71
N GLY A 229 -7.85 -25.46 -5.46
CA GLY A 229 -6.62 -26.06 -5.99
C GLY A 229 -5.55 -26.24 -4.92
N GLY A 230 -4.35 -26.65 -5.34
CA GLY A 230 -3.18 -26.78 -4.47
C GLY A 230 -2.41 -25.47 -4.28
N ALA A 231 -1.38 -25.50 -3.43
CA ALA A 231 -0.50 -24.35 -3.20
C ALA A 231 0.20 -23.88 -4.49
N THR A 232 0.60 -24.81 -5.37
CA THR A 232 1.18 -24.48 -6.67
C THR A 232 0.19 -23.73 -7.55
N ASP A 233 -1.05 -24.21 -7.67
CA ASP A 233 -2.10 -23.53 -8.45
C ASP A 233 -2.36 -22.12 -7.91
N GLY A 234 -2.42 -21.98 -6.58
CA GLY A 234 -2.57 -20.68 -5.91
C GLY A 234 -1.41 -19.73 -6.21
N ALA A 235 -0.17 -20.24 -6.18
CA ALA A 235 1.04 -19.46 -6.48
C ALA A 235 1.09 -18.98 -7.94
N GLU A 236 0.74 -19.83 -8.90
CA GLU A 236 0.65 -19.44 -10.31
C GLU A 236 -0.44 -18.39 -10.56
N LYS A 237 -1.64 -18.63 -10.01
CA LYS A 237 -2.76 -17.66 -10.10
C LYS A 237 -2.35 -16.31 -9.51
N TYR A 238 -1.67 -16.33 -8.36
CA TYR A 238 -1.17 -15.13 -7.69
C TYR A 238 -0.18 -14.38 -8.58
N TYR A 239 0.81 -15.08 -9.15
CA TYR A 239 1.82 -14.47 -10.01
C TYR A 239 1.18 -13.80 -11.23
N ARG A 240 0.35 -14.53 -11.98
CA ARG A 240 -0.31 -14.01 -13.20
C ARG A 240 -1.18 -12.80 -12.89
N MET A 241 -1.94 -12.84 -11.80
CA MET A 241 -2.76 -11.70 -11.35
C MET A 241 -1.87 -10.49 -11.00
N ASN A 242 -0.79 -10.71 -10.24
CA ASN A 242 0.13 -9.66 -9.84
C ASN A 242 0.83 -9.00 -11.05
N MET A 243 1.11 -9.75 -12.12
CA MET A 243 1.69 -9.17 -13.36
C MET A 243 0.74 -8.16 -14.03
N ARG A 244 -0.57 -8.41 -13.99
CA ARG A 244 -1.59 -7.47 -14.49
C ARG A 244 -1.69 -6.25 -13.59
N GLU A 245 -1.76 -6.49 -12.28
CA GLU A 245 -1.93 -5.44 -11.27
C GLU A 245 -0.75 -4.48 -11.20
N LYS A 246 0.50 -4.97 -11.30
CA LYS A 246 1.66 -4.08 -11.27
C LYS A 246 1.64 -3.06 -12.42
N ARG A 247 1.17 -3.47 -13.61
CA ARG A 247 1.01 -2.56 -14.77
C ARG A 247 -0.07 -1.51 -14.52
N VAL A 248 -1.20 -1.93 -13.96
CA VAL A 248 -2.29 -1.01 -13.58
C VAL A 248 -1.80 0.04 -12.58
N VAL A 249 -1.00 -0.36 -11.61
CA VAL A 249 -0.44 0.53 -10.58
C VAL A 249 0.56 1.53 -11.16
N GLU A 250 1.40 1.11 -12.11
CA GLU A 250 2.30 2.02 -12.85
C GLU A 250 1.54 3.08 -13.63
N LEU A 251 0.46 2.68 -14.32
CA LEU A 251 -0.36 3.59 -15.11
C LEU A 251 -1.11 4.59 -14.22
N ALA A 252 -1.62 4.13 -13.08
CA ALA A 252 -2.35 4.97 -12.15
C ALA A 252 -1.44 5.98 -11.42
N PHE A 253 -0.16 5.63 -11.20
CA PHE A 253 0.75 6.39 -10.34
C PHE A 253 2.17 6.51 -10.92
N PRO A 254 2.35 7.16 -12.09
CA PRO A 254 3.63 7.17 -12.81
C PRO A 254 4.75 7.97 -12.12
N ARG A 255 4.42 8.77 -11.10
CA ARG A 255 5.35 9.70 -10.42
C ARG A 255 5.46 9.39 -8.93
N ALA A 256 5.48 8.11 -8.57
CA ALA A 256 5.51 7.67 -7.19
C ALA A 256 6.70 6.75 -6.90
N ILE A 257 7.01 6.59 -5.61
CA ILE A 257 8.00 5.63 -5.10
C ILE A 257 7.23 4.42 -4.54
N PHE A 258 7.42 3.24 -5.12
CA PHE A 258 6.80 2.03 -4.62
C PHE A 258 7.53 1.55 -3.36
N THR A 259 6.79 1.31 -2.29
CA THR A 259 7.35 0.97 -0.97
C THR A 259 6.85 -0.40 -0.53
N THR A 260 7.76 -1.23 -0.01
CA THR A 260 7.46 -2.65 0.28
C THR A 260 8.20 -3.13 1.52
N PHE A 261 7.58 -4.06 2.24
CA PHE A 261 8.19 -4.79 3.36
C PHE A 261 8.92 -6.07 2.92
N ASN A 262 8.62 -6.54 1.71
CA ASN A 262 9.33 -7.66 1.11
C ASN A 262 10.75 -7.24 0.71
N GLY A 263 11.69 -8.16 0.61
CA GLY A 263 13.03 -7.85 0.12
C GLY A 263 13.16 -7.85 -1.40
N SER A 264 14.33 -7.47 -1.90
CA SER A 264 14.65 -7.40 -3.33
C SER A 264 14.53 -8.75 -4.06
N GLN A 265 14.57 -9.88 -3.36
CA GLN A 265 14.35 -11.22 -3.94
C GLN A 265 12.93 -11.45 -4.52
N PHE A 266 12.00 -10.52 -4.27
CA PHE A 266 10.64 -10.51 -4.82
C PHE A 266 10.45 -9.41 -5.88
N ARG A 267 11.53 -8.82 -6.39
CA ARG A 267 11.48 -7.67 -7.32
C ARG A 267 10.60 -7.89 -8.54
N SER A 268 10.55 -9.12 -9.07
CA SER A 268 9.69 -9.49 -10.21
C SER A 268 8.21 -9.21 -9.95
N LEU A 269 7.79 -9.22 -8.68
CA LEU A 269 6.41 -8.97 -8.25
C LEU A 269 6.07 -7.48 -8.06
N PHE A 270 7.03 -6.56 -8.17
CA PHE A 270 6.78 -5.13 -7.99
C PHE A 270 6.67 -4.42 -9.33
N PRO A 271 6.05 -3.22 -9.38
CA PRO A 271 6.13 -2.34 -10.54
C PRO A 271 7.55 -2.22 -11.09
N ASP A 272 7.72 -2.49 -12.38
CA ASP A 272 8.98 -2.41 -13.11
C ASP A 272 9.40 -0.96 -13.34
N ARG A 273 8.43 -0.06 -13.57
CA ARG A 273 8.68 1.36 -13.91
C ARG A 273 8.75 2.30 -12.72
N LEU A 274 8.38 1.83 -11.52
CA LEU A 274 8.48 2.65 -10.31
C LEU A 274 9.76 2.30 -9.54
N PRO A 275 10.49 3.30 -9.01
CA PRO A 275 11.59 3.02 -8.12
C PRO A 275 11.07 2.41 -6.81
N VAL A 276 11.81 1.44 -6.27
CA VAL A 276 11.40 0.69 -5.07
C VAL A 276 12.19 1.15 -3.83
N PHE A 277 11.47 1.38 -2.73
CA PHE A 277 12.03 1.61 -1.40
C PHE A 277 11.69 0.43 -0.49
N TYR A 278 12.72 -0.32 -0.10
CA TYR A 278 12.60 -1.47 0.80
C TYR A 278 12.64 -1.00 2.25
N MET A 279 11.57 -1.24 3.01
CA MET A 279 11.46 -0.73 4.37
C MET A 279 11.04 -1.79 5.40
N TYR A 280 11.35 -1.51 6.66
CA TYR A 280 10.81 -2.20 7.81
C TYR A 280 9.33 -1.83 8.03
N SER A 281 8.55 -2.73 8.62
CA SER A 281 7.11 -2.51 8.84
C SER A 281 6.80 -1.74 10.11
N LEU A 282 7.57 -1.93 11.18
CA LEU A 282 7.32 -1.30 12.50
C LEU A 282 8.54 -0.55 13.03
N ARG A 283 9.72 -1.16 12.92
CA ARG A 283 11.00 -0.66 13.41
C ARG A 283 12.13 -1.44 12.76
N ARG A 284 13.36 -0.94 12.89
CA ARG A 284 14.57 -1.63 12.42
C ARG A 284 14.56 -3.11 12.85
N GLY A 285 14.78 -3.98 11.87
CA GLY A 285 14.81 -5.45 12.05
C GLY A 285 13.45 -6.13 11.92
N VAL A 286 12.33 -5.40 11.84
CA VAL A 286 10.99 -6.00 11.71
C VAL A 286 10.45 -5.75 10.31
N SER A 287 10.36 -6.82 9.51
CA SER A 287 9.86 -6.77 8.12
C SER A 287 8.60 -7.61 7.89
N ILE A 288 8.05 -8.20 8.95
CA ILE A 288 6.80 -8.96 8.87
C ILE A 288 5.67 -7.97 8.59
N LYS A 289 4.86 -8.27 7.58
CA LYS A 289 3.70 -7.44 7.21
C LYS A 289 2.73 -7.33 8.40
N PRO A 290 2.22 -6.14 8.73
CA PRO A 290 1.47 -5.92 9.96
C PRO A 290 0.22 -6.80 10.05
N TRP A 291 -0.48 -7.04 8.93
CA TRP A 291 -1.67 -7.90 8.86
C TRP A 291 -1.40 -9.40 9.13
N PHE A 292 -0.14 -9.84 9.24
CA PHE A 292 0.23 -11.19 9.65
C PHE A 292 0.75 -11.30 11.09
N ILE A 293 0.99 -10.18 11.79
CA ILE A 293 1.47 -10.20 13.18
C ILE A 293 0.28 -10.45 14.12
N PRO A 294 0.26 -11.52 14.94
CA PRO A 294 -0.82 -11.75 15.89
C PRO A 294 -1.04 -10.54 16.81
N GLU A 295 -2.29 -10.29 17.19
CA GLU A 295 -2.54 -9.39 18.32
C GLU A 295 -2.00 -10.11 19.56
N ALA A 296 -1.06 -9.47 20.27
CA ALA A 296 -0.57 -10.01 21.52
C ALA A 296 -1.79 -10.16 22.44
N ALA A 297 -2.06 -11.37 22.93
CA ALA A 297 -3.08 -11.57 23.94
C ALA A 297 -2.76 -10.65 25.12
N ASP A 298 -3.71 -9.79 25.47
CA ASP A 298 -3.52 -8.67 26.40
C ASP A 298 -2.65 -9.04 27.62
N GLY A 299 -1.49 -8.39 27.75
CA GLY A 299 -0.80 -8.28 29.05
C GLY A 299 0.65 -8.77 29.16
N THR A 300 1.26 -9.33 28.11
CA THR A 300 2.73 -9.51 28.12
C THR A 300 3.38 -8.37 27.35
N ASP A 301 4.01 -7.47 28.09
CA ASP A 301 4.75 -6.33 27.56
C ASP A 301 5.80 -6.80 26.51
N PRO A 302 5.66 -6.43 25.22
CA PRO A 302 6.60 -6.85 24.18
C PRO A 302 7.97 -6.18 24.32
N HIS A 303 8.18 -5.30 25.31
CA HIS A 303 9.50 -4.73 25.61
C HIS A 303 10.49 -5.71 26.25
N HIS A 304 10.04 -6.92 26.64
CA HIS A 304 10.92 -7.97 27.19
C HIS A 304 11.09 -9.21 26.30
N ALA A 305 10.79 -9.10 25.00
CA ALA A 305 11.26 -10.09 24.04
C ALA A 305 12.76 -9.89 23.79
N ASP A 306 13.58 -10.37 24.72
CA ASP A 306 15.01 -10.59 24.49
C ASP A 306 15.18 -11.41 23.21
N ALA A 307 15.97 -10.88 22.28
CA ALA A 307 16.25 -11.45 20.97
C ALA A 307 17.06 -12.77 21.01
N HIS A 308 17.06 -13.51 22.12
CA HIS A 308 17.98 -14.61 22.38
C HIS A 308 17.39 -15.97 22.75
N HIS A 309 16.07 -16.14 22.85
CA HIS A 309 15.49 -17.48 22.96
C HIS A 309 14.17 -17.63 22.20
N ALA A 310 14.27 -17.83 20.89
CA ALA A 310 13.28 -18.61 20.15
C ALA A 310 13.93 -19.96 19.82
N ASP A 311 13.38 -21.00 20.43
CA ASP A 311 13.73 -22.40 20.23
C ASP A 311 13.71 -22.76 18.74
N ALA A 312 14.86 -23.23 18.27
CA ALA A 312 15.27 -23.42 16.89
C ALA A 312 14.75 -24.75 16.32
N SER A 313 13.43 -24.94 16.35
CA SER A 313 12.81 -26.18 15.88
C SER A 313 11.59 -25.95 14.98
N HIS A 314 11.49 -24.86 14.20
CA HIS A 314 10.49 -24.73 13.12
C HIS A 314 11.05 -23.83 11.99
N PRO A 315 11.16 -24.29 10.74
CA PRO A 315 11.74 -23.49 9.66
C PRO A 315 10.80 -22.34 9.25
N GLN A 316 11.19 -21.11 9.59
CA GLN A 316 10.63 -19.89 9.01
C GLN A 316 11.05 -19.78 7.54
N ALA A 317 10.29 -20.44 6.66
CA ALA A 317 10.45 -20.24 5.23
C ALA A 317 10.04 -18.79 4.87
N GLY A 318 11.06 -17.96 4.56
CA GLY A 318 10.94 -16.57 4.12
C GLY A 318 11.86 -15.56 4.80
N SER A 319 12.54 -15.92 5.90
CA SER A 319 13.56 -15.08 6.55
C SER A 319 14.91 -15.78 6.53
N THR A 320 15.64 -15.67 5.41
CA THR A 320 17.07 -15.98 5.40
C THR A 320 17.84 -14.74 5.88
N ASP A 321 17.68 -14.39 7.15
CA ASP A 321 18.63 -13.50 7.81
C ASP A 321 19.81 -14.38 8.24
N ALA A 322 20.82 -14.46 7.38
CA ALA A 322 22.16 -14.84 7.80
C ALA A 322 22.69 -13.74 8.74
N PRO A 323 23.33 -14.07 9.88
CA PRO A 323 23.95 -13.08 10.73
C PRO A 323 25.20 -12.55 10.03
N TRP A 324 25.14 -11.36 9.42
CA TRP A 324 26.34 -10.71 8.92
C TRP A 324 27.00 -9.92 10.05
N ALA A 325 28.24 -10.31 10.32
CA ALA A 325 29.16 -9.71 11.27
C ALA A 325 29.59 -8.30 10.82
N ASP A 326 29.87 -7.45 11.81
CA ASP A 326 30.53 -6.17 11.64
C ASP A 326 31.83 -6.32 10.82
N ALA A 327 31.84 -5.77 9.61
CA ALA A 327 33.08 -5.47 8.92
C ALA A 327 33.54 -4.07 9.36
N PRO A 328 34.75 -3.90 9.92
CA PRO A 328 35.28 -2.59 10.25
C PRO A 328 35.55 -1.77 8.97
N PRO A 329 35.51 -0.43 9.04
CA PRO A 329 35.70 0.43 7.88
C PRO A 329 37.10 0.24 7.29
N ALA A 330 37.15 0.11 5.96
CA ALA A 330 38.39 0.14 5.20
C ALA A 330 39.12 1.47 5.48
N GLY A 331 40.35 1.37 5.97
CA GLY A 331 41.25 2.51 6.11
C GLY A 331 41.64 3.11 4.75
N PRO A 332 42.15 4.34 4.72
CA PRO A 332 42.44 5.05 3.49
C PRO A 332 43.58 4.37 2.73
N ALA A 333 43.38 4.17 1.43
CA ALA A 333 44.42 3.70 0.52
C ALA A 333 45.52 4.76 0.40
N ALA A 334 46.78 4.32 0.58
CA ALA A 334 47.98 5.02 0.14
C ALA A 334 48.30 4.61 -1.31
#